data_AF-A0A7I8MYB5-F1
#
_entry.id   AF-A0A7I8MYB5-F1
#
_cell.length_a   1.000
_cell.length_b   1.000
_cell.length_c   1.000
_cell.angle_alpha   90.00
_cell.angle_beta   90.00
_cell.angle_gamma   90.00
#
_symmetry.space_group_name_H-M   'P 1'
#
loop_
_entity.id
_entity.type
_entity.pdbx_description
1 polymer ?
#
loop_
_entity_poly.entity_id
_entity_poly.type
_entity_poly.pdbx_seq_one_letter_code
_entity_poly.pdbx_strand_id
1 'polypeptide(L)' 'MGLLKGTDVYVEKYAPLKDPLELIVKGYHVSLRVEEAAQIKVVALT' A
#
# COMPACT_ATOMS: atom_id res chain seq x y z
N MET A 1 10.85 2.94 -10.09
CA MET A 1 9.39 3.06 -10.29
C MET A 1 8.75 2.77 -8.97
N GLY A 2 8.30 3.80 -8.25
CA GLY A 2 7.93 3.63 -6.84
C GLY A 2 6.98 4.73 -6.41
N LEU A 3 6.14 4.37 -5.43
CA LEU A 3 5.31 5.29 -4.68
C LEU A 3 6.15 6.49 -4.21
N LEU A 4 5.81 7.67 -4.72
CA LEU A 4 6.44 8.92 -4.31
C LEU A 4 5.82 9.39 -3.00
N LYS A 5 6.61 10.04 -2.15
CA LYS A 5 6.12 10.67 -0.92
C LYS A 5 5.02 11.67 -1.27
N GLY A 6 3.92 11.64 -0.52
CA GLY A 6 2.74 12.47 -0.79
C GLY A 6 1.77 11.87 -1.82
N THR A 7 1.90 10.58 -2.15
CA THR A 7 0.90 9.88 -2.94
C THR A 7 -0.16 9.30 -2.03
N ASP A 8 -1.43 9.60 -2.31
CA ASP A 8 -2.56 8.96 -1.66
C ASP A 8 -2.63 7.48 -2.04
N VAL A 9 -2.72 6.66 -1.01
CA VAL A 9 -2.85 5.20 -1.12
C VAL A 9 -4.12 4.76 -0.42
N TYR A 10 -4.80 3.80 -1.03
CA TYR A 10 -5.99 3.19 -0.48
C TYR A 10 -5.74 1.70 -0.28
N VAL A 11 -6.04 1.18 0.91
CA VAL A 11 -5.92 -0.27 1.15
C VAL A 11 -7.17 -0.93 0.59
N GLU A 12 -7.02 -1.72 -0.47
CA GLU A 12 -8.15 -2.45 -1.06
C GLU A 12 -8.38 -3.76 -0.32
N LYS A 13 -7.33 -4.57 -0.19
CA LYS A 13 -7.45 -5.92 0.36
C LYS A 13 -6.19 -6.37 1.05
N TYR A 14 -6.39 -7.17 2.09
CA TYR A 14 -5.32 -7.86 2.80
C TYR A 14 -5.47 -9.34 2.54
N ALA A 15 -4.41 -9.99 2.03
CA ALA A 15 -4.45 -11.43 1.82
C ALA A 15 -4.66 -12.16 3.16
N PRO A 16 -5.38 -13.31 3.18
CA PRO A 16 -5.68 -14.04 4.41
C PRO A 16 -4.42 -14.56 5.12
N LEU A 17 -3.34 -14.82 4.36
CA LEU A 17 -2.02 -15.21 4.88
C LEU A 17 -1.17 -14.02 5.33
N LYS A 18 -1.81 -12.86 5.47
CA LYS A 18 -1.20 -11.56 5.68
C LYS A 18 -0.31 -11.04 4.55
N ASP A 19 0.17 -11.87 3.64
CA ASP A 19 0.95 -11.46 2.47
C ASP A 19 0.32 -11.99 1.18
N PRO A 20 0.23 -11.19 0.09
CA PRO A 20 0.59 -9.77 -0.06
C PRO A 20 -0.55 -8.79 0.33
N LEU A 21 -0.19 -7.49 0.45
CA LEU A 21 -1.11 -6.37 0.63
C LEU A 21 -1.50 -5.76 -0.72
N GLU A 22 -2.80 -5.61 -0.99
CA GLU A 22 -3.30 -4.94 -2.19
C GLU A 22 -3.69 -3.49 -1.87
N LEU A 23 -3.08 -2.57 -2.61
CA LEU A 23 -3.20 -1.13 -2.47
C LEU A 23 -3.65 -0.51 -3.80
N ILE A 24 -4.57 0.44 -3.77
CA ILE A 24 -4.89 1.29 -4.91
C ILE A 24 -4.13 2.60 -4.78
N VAL A 25 -3.38 2.94 -5.83
CA VAL A 25 -2.53 4.13 -5.91
C VAL A 25 -2.95 4.90 -7.16
N LYS A 26 -3.57 6.08 -7.00
CA LYS A 26 -4.05 6.90 -8.14
C LYS A 26 -4.88 6.12 -9.19
N GLY A 27 -5.65 5.11 -8.75
CA GLY A 27 -6.47 4.26 -9.63
C GLY A 27 -5.76 3.02 -10.19
N TYR A 28 -4.50 2.77 -9.84
CA TYR A 28 -3.77 1.55 -10.20
C TYR A 28 -3.69 0.60 -9.01
N HIS A 29 -3.89 -0.70 -9.27
CA HIS A 29 -3.75 -1.73 -8.24
C HIS A 29 -2.28 -2.12 -8.13
N VAL A 30 -1.76 -2.06 -6.91
CA VAL A 30 -0.38 -2.36 -6.56
C VAL A 30 -0.38 -3.40 -5.45
N SER A 31 0.25 -4.52 -5.71
CA SER A 31 0.48 -5.57 -4.71
C SER A 31 1.85 -5.34 -4.06
N LEU A 32 1.87 -5.03 -2.77
CA LEU A 32 3.09 -4.92 -1.98
C LEU A 32 3.24 -6.13 -1.07
N ARG A 33 4.46 -6.65 -0.92
CA ARG A 33 4.74 -7.59 0.16
C ARG A 33 4.66 -6.90 1.51
N VAL A 34 4.29 -7.64 2.54
CA VAL A 34 4.19 -7.10 3.91
C VAL A 34 5.51 -6.53 4.39
N GLU A 35 6.61 -7.22 4.08
CA GLU A 35 7.96 -6.80 4.48
C GLU A 35 8.30 -5.41 3.95
N GLU A 36 7.96 -5.15 2.68
CA GLU A 36 8.15 -3.85 2.02
C GLU A 36 7.16 -2.80 2.56
N ALA A 37 5.89 -3.18 2.76
CA ALA A 37 4.88 -2.28 3.29
C ALA A 37 5.19 -1.83 4.72
N ALA A 38 5.81 -2.70 5.53
CA ALA A 38 6.24 -2.38 6.89
C ALA A 38 7.36 -1.32 6.94
N GLN A 39 8.11 -1.14 5.85
CA GLN A 39 9.14 -0.10 5.72
C GLN A 39 8.54 1.27 5.34
N ILE A 40 7.25 1.32 4.94
CA ILE A 40 6.60 2.54 4.47
C ILE A 40 5.85 3.21 5.61
N LYS A 41 6.14 4.49 5.84
CA LYS A 41 5.42 5.32 6.81
C LYS A 41 4.23 5.99 6.14
N VAL A 42 3.03 5.71 6.61
CA VAL A 42 1.78 6.34 6.18
C VAL A 42 1.27 7.31 7.25
N VAL A 43 0.50 8.31 6.84
CA VAL A 43 -0.22 9.23 7.73
C VAL A 43 -1.69 9.17 7.39
N ALA A 44 -2.55 8.98 8.39
CA ALA A 44 -3.99 9.04 8.20
C ALA A 44 -4.37 10.51 7.99
N LEU A 45 -4.98 10.83 6.85
CA LEU A 45 -5.64 12.11 6.66
C LEU A 45 -6.93 12.07 7.49
N THR A 46 -6.99 12.94 8.51
CA THR A 46 -8.15 13.10 9.41
C THR A 46 -9.19 14.00 8.77
#